data_AF-A0ABD3YWX4-F1
#
_entry.id   AF-A0ABD3YWX4-F1
#
_cell.length_a   1.000
_cell.length_b   1.000
_cell.length_c   1.000
_cell.angle_alpha   90.00
_cell.angle_beta   90.00
_cell.angle_gamma   90.00
#
_symmetry.space_group_name_H-M   'P 1'
#
loop_
_entity.id
_entity.type
_entity.pdbx_description
1 polymer ?
#
loop_
_entity_poly.entity_id
_entity_poly.type
_entity_poly.pdbx_seq_one_letter_code
_entity_poly.pdbx_strand_id
1 'polypeptide(L)' 'MFQAVSTQWRTGMGGASGLDYNVLPWVMRLHHVEDEATALSDIRIMESAALKVMHKERAE' A
#
# COMPACT_ATOMS: atom_id res chain seq x y z
N MET A 1 -9.16 2.03 4.38
CA MET A 1 -7.93 2.77 4.02
C MET A 1 -7.11 2.07 2.94
N PHE A 2 -6.54 0.89 3.18
CA PHE A 2 -5.67 0.20 2.20
C PHE A 2 -6.29 -0.03 0.82
N GLN A 3 -7.58 -0.39 0.76
CA GLN A 3 -8.30 -0.54 -0.52
C GLN A 3 -8.32 0.74 -1.36
N ALA A 4 -8.32 1.93 -0.73
CA ALA A 4 -8.33 3.20 -1.45
C ALA A 4 -6.99 3.50 -2.15
N VAL A 5 -5.91 2.84 -1.74
CA VAL A 5 -4.56 2.98 -2.33
C VAL A 5 -4.05 1.70 -2.98
N SER A 6 -4.88 0.65 -3.09
CA SER A 6 -4.47 -0.68 -3.57
C SER A 6 -4.00 -0.70 -5.03
N THR A 7 -4.25 0.35 -5.80
CA THR A 7 -3.81 0.53 -7.19
C THR A 7 -2.55 1.39 -7.31
N GLN A 8 -2.11 2.02 -6.23
CA GLN A 8 -1.02 3.00 -6.23
C GLN A 8 0.34 2.32 -6.02
N TRP A 9 0.61 1.23 -6.72
CA TRP A 9 1.88 0.54 -6.63
C TRP A 9 2.96 1.25 -7.45
N ARG A 10 4.13 1.42 -6.85
CA ARG A 10 5.37 1.70 -7.58
C ARG A 10 5.86 0.38 -8.17
N THR A 11 5.99 0.35 -9.48
CA THR A 11 6.38 -0.85 -10.25
C THR A 11 7.67 -0.61 -11.03
N GLY A 12 8.53 -1.62 -11.11
CA GLY A 12 9.72 -1.64 -11.97
C GLY A 12 9.79 -2.91 -12.81
N MET A 13 10.96 -3.20 -13.38
CA MET A 13 11.19 -4.40 -14.20
C MET A 13 10.82 -5.72 -13.48
N GLY A 14 10.93 -5.74 -12.15
CA GLY A 14 10.57 -6.88 -11.29
C GLY A 14 9.10 -6.91 -10.81
N GLY A 15 8.24 -6.01 -11.28
CA GLY A 15 6.86 -5.87 -10.79
C GLY A 15 6.74 -4.85 -9.64
N ALA A 16 5.70 -5.00 -8.82
CA ALA A 16 5.44 -4.10 -7.70
C ALA A 16 6.53 -4.18 -6.62
N SER A 17 6.95 -3.04 -6.11
CA SER A 17 7.98 -2.92 -5.06
C SER A 17 7.44 -2.32 -3.75
N GLY A 18 6.35 -1.56 -3.82
CA GLY A 18 5.72 -0.91 -2.68
C GLY A 18 4.63 0.06 -3.14
N LEU A 19 3.76 0.48 -2.24
CA LEU A 19 2.76 1.52 -2.44
C LEU A 19 3.43 2.90 -2.48
N ASP A 20 2.85 3.82 -3.26
CA ASP A 20 3.26 5.21 -3.25
C ASP A 20 2.74 5.91 -1.99
N TYR A 21 3.65 6.23 -1.07
CA TYR A 21 3.26 6.88 0.17
C TYR A 21 2.91 8.36 -0.01
N ASN A 22 3.22 8.98 -1.14
CA ASN A 22 2.89 10.39 -1.38
C ASN A 22 1.38 10.61 -1.51
N VAL A 23 0.61 9.57 -1.87
CA VAL A 23 -0.86 9.68 -1.94
C VAL A 23 -1.52 9.54 -0.57
N LEU A 24 -0.83 8.97 0.43
CA LEU A 24 -1.42 8.64 1.73
C LEU A 24 -1.98 9.86 2.47
N PRO A 25 -1.26 11.01 2.60
CA PRO A 25 -1.80 12.16 3.31
C PRO A 25 -3.07 12.73 2.66
N TRP A 26 -3.18 12.67 1.33
CA TRP A 26 -4.37 13.12 0.63
C TRP A 26 -5.55 12.18 0.85
N VAL A 27 -5.35 10.86 0.74
CA VAL A 27 -6.40 9.87 0.97
C VAL A 27 -6.84 9.84 2.43
N MET A 28 -5.91 9.92 3.39
CA MET A 28 -6.21 9.98 4.83
C MET A 28 -7.09 11.19 5.15
N ARG A 29 -6.78 12.35 4.57
CA ARG A 29 -7.59 13.57 4.68
C ARG A 29 -8.99 13.39 4.10
N LEU A 30 -9.11 12.80 2.90
CA LEU A 30 -10.41 12.56 2.23
C LEU A 30 -11.32 11.64 3.05
N HIS A 31 -10.73 10.70 3.79
CA HIS A 31 -11.45 9.73 4.62
C HIS A 31 -11.56 10.14 6.10
N HIS A 32 -11.15 11.36 6.46
CA HIS A 32 -11.19 11.86 7.84
C HIS A 32 -10.48 10.94 8.84
N VAL A 33 -9.31 10.41 8.47
CA VAL A 33 -8.49 9.59 9.37
C VAL A 33 -7.87 10.50 10.44
N GLU A 34 -8.22 10.27 11.70
CA GLU A 34 -7.70 11.05 12.84
C GLU A 34 -6.35 10.51 13.33
N ASP A 35 -6.17 9.18 13.35
CA ASP A 35 -4.93 8.51 13.73
C ASP A 35 -4.16 8.04 12.50
N GLU A 36 -3.47 8.98 11.86
CA GLU A 36 -2.65 8.71 10.67
C GLU A 36 -1.49 7.73 10.97
N ALA A 37 -0.99 7.71 12.21
CA ALA A 37 0.13 6.86 12.62
C ALA A 37 -0.28 5.38 12.65
N THR A 38 -1.41 5.08 13.30
CA THR A 38 -1.97 3.73 13.29
C THR A 38 -2.37 3.32 11.88
N ALA A 39 -3.02 4.20 11.12
CA ALA A 39 -3.41 3.90 9.74
C ALA A 39 -2.19 3.58 8.85
N LEU A 40 -1.08 4.32 9.00
CA LEU A 40 0.16 4.03 8.27
C LEU A 40 0.76 2.67 8.67
N SER A 41 0.74 2.33 9.96
CA SER A 41 1.20 1.03 10.46
C SER A 41 0.40 -0.12 9.84
N ASP A 42 -0.94 -0.01 9.81
CA ASP A 42 -1.82 -1.02 9.23
C ASP A 42 -1.59 -1.18 7.72
N ILE A 43 -1.40 -0.06 7.00
CA ILE A 43 -1.08 -0.08 5.56
C ILE A 43 0.22 -0.83 5.30
N ARG A 44 1.26 -0.63 6.11
CA ARG A 44 2.55 -1.36 5.99
C ARG A 44 2.41 -2.86 6.18
N ILE A 45 1.57 -3.28 7.13
CA ILE A 45 1.29 -4.71 7.36
C ILE A 45 0.62 -5.32 6.13
N MET A 46 -0.41 -4.66 5.59
CA MET A 46 -1.13 -5.13 4.40
C MET A 46 -0.27 -5.08 3.14
N GLU A 47 0.56 -4.05 2.97
CA GLU A 47 1.51 -3.94 1.86
C GLU A 47 2.52 -5.10 1.86
N SER A 48 3.10 -5.41 3.02
CA SER A 48 4.05 -6.53 3.15
C SER A 48 3.39 -7.86 2.78
N ALA A 49 2.15 -8.08 3.22
CA ALA A 49 1.40 -9.29 2.87
C ALA A 49 1.10 -9.35 1.36
N ALA A 50 0.64 -8.24 0.78
CA ALA A 50 0.33 -8.15 -0.66
C ALA A 50 1.56 -8.40 -1.52
N LEU A 51 2.71 -7.79 -1.19
CA LEU A 51 3.97 -8.01 -1.92
C LEU A 51 4.40 -9.47 -1.90
N LYS A 52 4.30 -10.15 -0.75
CA LYS A 52 4.63 -11.58 -0.63
C LYS A 52 3.77 -12.44 -1.56
N VAL A 53 2.47 -12.14 -1.64
CA VAL A 53 1.55 -12.86 -2.54
C VAL A 53 1.86 -12.56 -4.00
N MET A 54 1.99 -11.28 -4.36
CA MET A 54 2.29 -10.85 -5.74
C MET A 54 3.61 -11.41 -6.26
N HIS A 55 4.64 -11.49 -5.41
CA HIS A 55 5.93 -12.07 -5.79
C HIS A 55 5.88 -13.59 -5.86
N LYS A 56 5.10 -14.25 -5.00
CA LYS A 56 4.90 -15.70 -5.05
C LYS A 56 4.19 -16.12 -6.35
N GLU A 57 3.07 -15.48 -6.69
CA GLU A 57 2.30 -15.75 -7.91
C GLU A 57 3.12 -15.56 -9.19
N ARG A 58 4.18 -14.75 -9.15
CA ARG A 58 5.05 -14.48 -10.30
C ARG A 58 6.19 -15.47 -10.44
N ALA A 59 6.49 -16.23 -9.40
CA ALA A 59 7.54 -17.25 -9.40
C ALA A 59 7.02 -18.64 -9.79
N GLU A 60 5.68 -18.81 -9.82
CA GLU A 60 4.96 -19.99 -10.30
C GLU A 60 4.60 -19.84 -11.79
#